data_AF-A0A5B7ZEK2-F1
#
_entry.id   AF-A0A5B7ZEK2-F1
#
_cell.length_a   1.000
_cell.length_b   1.000
_cell.length_c   1.000
_cell.angle_alpha   90.00
_cell.angle_beta   90.00
_cell.angle_gamma   90.00
#
_symmetry.space_group_name_H-M   'P 1'
#
loop_
_entity.id
_entity.type
_entity.pdbx_description
1 polymer ?
#
loop_
_entity_poly.entity_id
_entity_poly.type
_entity_poly.pdbx_seq_one_letter_code
_entity_poly.pdbx_strand_id
1 'polypeptide(L)'
;SDPEFVTAINTRDPKLRFNRVWAVCKKKRRCENEDRQNKDAEEFGPALKANGGVDNHGGCGNVQPAVRQAALQLKAAFEVVQEDGPKRKESTPITPETAHSILRRISEEDLRNMGLNSDYARPEWMILTVLPVPPPPVRPSISMDGTGTGMRNEDDLTYKLGDIIRANGNVKQAIR
;
A
#
# COMPACT_ATOMS: atom_id res chain seq x y z
N SER A 1 -3.51 2.24 23.96
CA SER A 1 -3.90 2.04 22.54
C SER A 1 -5.28 2.59 22.20
N ASP A 2 -5.55 2.99 20.94
CA ASP A 2 -6.87 3.50 20.50
C ASP A 2 -7.98 2.43 20.60
N PRO A 3 -9.04 2.60 21.42
CA PRO A 3 -10.06 1.58 21.64
C PRO A 3 -10.81 1.16 20.36
N GLU A 4 -11.01 2.08 19.41
CA GLU A 4 -11.65 1.76 18.13
C GLU A 4 -10.78 0.83 17.30
N PHE A 5 -9.45 1.03 17.33
CA PHE A 5 -8.50 0.19 16.63
C PHE A 5 -8.46 -1.23 17.21
N VAL A 6 -8.43 -1.36 18.54
CA VAL A 6 -8.46 -2.66 19.23
C VAL A 6 -9.74 -3.44 18.88
N THR A 7 -10.88 -2.73 18.85
CA THR A 7 -12.15 -3.34 18.45
C THR A 7 -12.13 -3.76 16.97
N ALA A 8 -11.48 -2.99 16.11
CA ALA A 8 -11.35 -3.31 14.69
C ALA A 8 -10.53 -4.59 14.47
N ILE A 9 -9.34 -4.72 15.08
CA ILE A 9 -8.45 -5.89 14.91
C ILE A 9 -9.06 -7.20 15.44
N ASN A 10 -9.91 -7.11 16.47
CA ASN A 10 -10.63 -8.26 17.04
C ASN A 10 -11.81 -8.74 16.20
N THR A 11 -12.09 -8.08 15.06
CA THR A 11 -13.13 -8.52 14.13
C THR A 11 -12.71 -9.85 13.49
N ARG A 12 -13.53 -10.89 13.65
CA ARG A 12 -13.24 -12.26 13.16
C ARG A 12 -13.18 -12.36 11.65
N ASP A 13 -14.09 -11.70 10.93
CA ASP A 13 -14.12 -11.73 9.46
C ASP A 13 -12.96 -10.87 8.89
N PRO A 14 -12.03 -11.44 8.10
CA PRO A 14 -10.84 -10.71 7.65
C PRO A 14 -11.16 -9.51 6.75
N LYS A 15 -12.17 -9.63 5.88
CA LYS A 15 -12.55 -8.56 4.95
C LYS A 15 -13.18 -7.38 5.69
N LEU A 16 -14.06 -7.66 6.66
CA LEU A 16 -14.65 -6.65 7.52
C LEU A 16 -13.60 -6.03 8.45
N ARG A 17 -12.68 -6.84 8.97
CA ARG A 17 -11.54 -6.36 9.77
C ARG A 17 -10.73 -5.33 9.00
N PHE A 18 -10.35 -5.62 7.75
CA PHE A 18 -9.63 -4.67 6.89
C PHE A 18 -10.37 -3.34 6.76
N ASN A 19 -11.67 -3.38 6.44
CA ASN A 19 -12.46 -2.17 6.28
C ASN A 19 -12.57 -1.35 7.57
N ARG A 20 -12.71 -2.01 8.72
CA ARG A 20 -12.77 -1.34 10.03
C ARG A 20 -11.43 -0.71 10.39
N VAL A 21 -10.33 -1.45 10.24
CA VAL A 21 -8.96 -0.95 10.46
C VAL A 21 -8.70 0.27 9.56
N TRP A 22 -9.00 0.16 8.27
CA TRP A 22 -8.87 1.28 7.32
C TRP A 22 -9.71 2.50 7.73
N ALA A 23 -10.95 2.30 8.20
CA ALA A 23 -11.82 3.40 8.61
C ALA A 23 -11.30 4.17 9.83
N VAL A 24 -10.60 3.50 10.74
CA VAL A 24 -9.90 4.11 11.88
C VAL A 24 -8.62 4.81 11.41
N CYS A 25 -7.75 4.09 10.69
CA CYS A 25 -6.44 4.59 10.29
C CYS A 25 -6.49 5.76 9.30
N LYS A 26 -7.48 5.81 8.39
CA LYS A 26 -7.58 6.90 7.40
C LYS A 26 -7.75 8.30 8.01
N LYS A 27 -8.26 8.37 9.25
CA LYS A 27 -8.45 9.63 9.99
C LYS A 27 -7.15 10.10 10.65
N LYS A 28 -6.20 9.19 10.88
CA LYS A 28 -4.91 9.51 11.52
C LYS A 28 -3.97 10.14 10.49
N ARG A 29 -3.55 11.37 10.77
CA ARG A 29 -2.71 12.17 9.86
C ARG A 29 -1.30 12.42 10.39
N ARG A 30 -0.92 11.77 11.48
CA ARG A 30 0.41 11.83 12.09
C ARG A 30 0.74 10.46 12.67
N CYS A 31 1.97 10.02 12.48
CA CYS A 31 2.51 8.84 13.17
C CYS A 31 2.95 9.29 14.57
N GLU A 32 2.11 9.06 15.58
CA GLU A 32 2.34 9.51 16.97
C GLU A 32 3.60 8.83 17.54
N ASN A 33 4.52 9.60 18.12
CA ASN A 33 5.69 9.10 18.85
C ASN A 33 5.72 9.60 20.29
N GLU A 34 4.65 10.24 20.72
CA GLU A 34 4.54 10.79 22.07
C GLU A 34 3.79 9.81 22.96
N ASP A 35 4.25 9.75 24.20
CA ASP A 35 3.65 8.93 25.23
C ASP A 35 2.28 9.50 25.57
N ARG A 36 1.22 8.69 25.43
CA ARG A 36 -0.10 9.09 25.90
C ARG A 36 -0.08 9.12 27.42
N GLN A 37 -0.11 10.33 28.00
CA GLN A 37 -0.31 10.50 29.42
C GLN A 37 -1.75 10.11 29.78
N ASN A 38 -1.91 8.96 30.43
CA ASN A 38 -3.20 8.51 30.91
C ASN A 38 -3.51 9.26 32.22
N LYS A 39 -4.21 10.40 32.13
CA LYS A 39 -4.54 11.24 33.29
C LYS A 39 -5.44 10.55 34.33
N ASP A 40 -6.13 9.48 33.94
CA ASP A 40 -7.05 8.75 34.82
C ASP A 40 -6.36 7.67 35.67
N ALA A 41 -5.05 7.41 35.47
CA ALA A 41 -4.30 6.42 36.24
C ALA A 41 -3.72 6.96 37.56
N GLU A 42 -3.90 8.25 37.87
CA GLU A 42 -3.37 8.87 39.09
C GLU A 42 -4.31 8.79 40.31
N GLU A 43 -5.56 8.33 40.18
CA GLU A 43 -6.56 8.45 41.28
C GLU A 43 -6.84 7.17 42.10
N PHE A 44 -6.31 5.99 41.78
CA PHE A 44 -6.58 4.77 42.57
C PHE A 44 -5.34 3.96 42.98
N GLY A 45 -4.85 4.24 44.21
CA GLY A 45 -4.25 3.25 45.12
C GLY A 45 -2.71 3.14 45.15
N PRO A 46 -2.10 3.06 46.36
CA PRO A 46 -0.67 2.78 46.49
C PRO A 46 -0.39 1.27 46.36
N ALA A 47 0.66 0.93 45.60
CA ALA A 47 1.30 -0.39 45.48
C ALA A 47 0.73 -1.40 44.47
N LEU A 48 0.97 -1.16 43.17
CA LEU A 48 1.56 -2.17 42.26
C LEU A 48 2.14 -1.50 41.00
N LYS A 49 3.30 -0.84 41.13
CA LYS A 49 4.06 -0.39 39.95
C LYS A 49 4.79 -1.58 39.31
N ALA A 50 4.08 -2.32 38.47
CA ALA A 50 4.68 -3.20 37.47
C ALA A 50 4.20 -2.71 36.09
N ASN A 51 5.10 -2.01 35.40
CA ASN A 51 4.93 -1.48 34.04
C ASN A 51 3.68 -0.62 33.84
N GLY A 52 3.76 0.64 34.33
CA GLY A 52 2.95 1.73 33.79
C GLY A 52 3.30 1.89 32.31
N GLY A 53 2.62 1.08 31.49
CA GLY A 53 2.87 0.91 30.07
C GLY A 53 2.73 2.23 29.38
N VAL A 54 3.87 2.75 28.93
CA VAL A 54 3.92 3.89 28.05
C VAL A 54 3.14 3.50 26.79
N ASP A 55 1.97 4.11 26.61
CA ASP A 55 1.00 3.77 25.57
C ASP A 55 1.45 4.37 24.22
N ASN A 56 2.67 4.05 23.80
CA ASN A 56 3.35 4.56 22.62
C ASN A 56 3.67 3.39 21.67
N HIS A 57 3.30 3.54 20.39
CA HIS A 57 3.52 2.51 19.37
C HIS A 57 4.88 2.66 18.67
N GLY A 58 5.76 3.54 19.14
CA GLY A 58 7.12 3.75 18.61
C GLY A 58 7.13 4.44 17.24
N GLY A 59 6.17 5.33 16.98
CA GLY A 59 6.02 6.01 15.70
C GLY A 59 7.20 6.94 15.35
N CYS A 60 7.26 7.42 14.10
CA CYS A 60 8.35 8.27 13.63
C CYS A 60 8.06 9.78 13.69
N GLY A 61 6.89 10.21 14.16
CA GLY A 61 6.50 11.63 14.25
C GLY A 61 6.02 12.25 12.94
N ASN A 62 6.27 11.61 11.80
CA ASN A 62 5.97 12.17 10.47
C ASN A 62 4.46 12.35 10.21
N VAL A 63 4.15 13.40 9.45
CA VAL A 63 2.80 13.70 8.98
C VAL A 63 2.44 12.75 7.83
N GLN A 64 1.24 12.17 7.89
CA GLN A 64 0.73 11.25 6.89
C GLN A 64 -0.07 12.01 5.81
N PRO A 65 0.16 11.72 4.51
CA PRO A 65 -0.53 12.40 3.42
C PRO A 65 -1.96 11.91 3.20
N ALA A 66 -2.73 12.69 2.44
CA ALA A 66 -4.02 12.30 1.91
C ALA A 66 -3.70 11.64 0.59
N VAL A 67 -3.80 10.32 0.52
CA VAL A 67 -3.60 9.61 -0.73
C VAL A 67 -4.78 9.88 -1.64
N ARG A 68 -4.50 10.41 -2.83
CA ARG A 68 -5.47 10.68 -3.89
C ARG A 68 -5.09 9.90 -5.15
N GLN A 69 -6.06 9.24 -5.76
CA GLN A 69 -5.87 8.61 -7.05
C GLN A 69 -6.18 9.61 -8.17
N ALA A 70 -5.30 9.66 -9.17
CA ALA A 70 -5.50 10.41 -10.41
C ALA A 70 -5.10 9.50 -11.58
N ALA A 71 -6.09 8.97 -12.30
CA ALA A 71 -5.90 7.94 -13.32
C ALA A 71 -5.10 6.74 -12.77
N LEU A 72 -3.92 6.48 -13.35
CA LEU A 72 -3.00 5.39 -12.96
C LEU A 72 -1.95 5.82 -11.92
N GLN A 73 -2.04 7.04 -11.37
CA GLN A 73 -1.08 7.56 -10.40
C GLN A 73 -1.73 7.77 -9.03
N LEU A 74 -0.92 7.56 -7.99
CA LEU A 74 -1.24 7.97 -6.63
C LEU A 74 -0.48 9.26 -6.29
N LYS A 75 -1.13 10.16 -5.58
CA LYS A 75 -0.57 11.42 -5.12
C LYS A 75 -0.74 11.57 -3.61
N ALA A 76 0.35 11.90 -2.93
CA ALA A 76 0.39 12.25 -1.52
C ALA A 76 0.10 13.75 -1.36
N ALA A 77 -1.09 14.09 -0.85
CA ALA A 77 -1.46 15.47 -0.60
C ALA A 77 -1.23 15.88 0.87
N PHE A 78 -0.50 16.97 1.07
CA PHE A 78 -0.21 17.60 2.36
C PHE A 78 -0.90 18.96 2.45
N GLU A 79 -1.41 19.29 3.63
CA GLU A 79 -1.86 20.65 3.95
C GLU A 79 -0.74 21.34 4.72
N VAL A 80 -0.11 22.32 4.09
CA VAL A 80 0.98 23.10 4.68
C VAL A 80 0.39 24.42 5.15
N VAL A 81 0.52 24.69 6.46
CA VAL A 81 0.19 25.99 7.04
C VAL A 81 1.36 26.92 6.77
N GLN A 82 1.13 28.02 6.07
CA GLN A 82 2.12 29.07 5.85
C GLN A 82 2.01 30.07 7.01
N GLU A 83 3.15 30.61 7.46
CA GLU A 83 3.20 31.48 8.66
C GLU A 83 2.30 32.72 8.54
N ASP A 84 2.08 33.26 7.34
CA ASP A 84 1.26 34.47 7.10
C ASP A 84 0.21 34.31 5.98
N GLY A 85 -0.32 33.10 5.73
CA GLY A 85 -1.22 32.90 4.58
C GLY A 85 -2.17 31.70 4.65
N PRO A 86 -3.08 31.58 3.65
CA PRO A 86 -4.00 30.47 3.56
C PRO A 86 -3.26 29.13 3.40
N LYS A 87 -3.87 28.07 3.94
CA LYS A 87 -3.34 26.69 3.84
C LYS A 87 -3.11 26.32 2.38
N ARG A 88 -1.87 25.98 2.04
CA ARG A 88 -1.52 25.51 0.69
C ARG A 88 -1.61 23.99 0.65
N LYS A 89 -2.18 23.46 -0.43
CA LYS A 89 -2.15 22.03 -0.72
C LYS A 89 -0.95 21.74 -1.60
N GLU A 90 -0.03 20.95 -1.06
CA GLU A 90 1.10 20.42 -1.82
C GLU A 90 0.83 18.95 -2.15
N SER A 91 1.21 18.51 -3.34
CA SER A 91 0.91 17.17 -3.83
C SER A 91 2.12 16.58 -4.53
N THR A 92 2.63 15.49 -3.99
CA THR A 92 3.78 14.76 -4.53
C THR A 92 3.33 13.39 -5.07
N PRO A 93 3.80 12.93 -6.23
CA PRO A 93 3.48 11.59 -6.71
C PRO A 93 4.04 10.52 -5.77
N ILE A 94 3.27 9.47 -5.54
CA ILE A 94 3.73 8.24 -4.88
C ILE A 94 4.16 7.30 -6.01
N THR A 95 5.47 7.12 -6.17
CA THR A 95 6.00 6.23 -7.20
C THR A 95 5.77 4.76 -6.83
N PRO A 96 5.66 3.83 -7.81
CA PRO A 96 5.55 2.41 -7.53
C PRO A 96 6.69 1.88 -6.66
N GLU A 97 7.91 2.39 -6.84
CA GLU A 97 9.08 2.06 -6.01
C GLU A 97 8.89 2.48 -4.53
N THR A 98 8.36 3.69 -4.31
CA THR A 98 8.07 4.19 -2.96
C THR A 98 6.99 3.35 -2.30
N ALA A 99 5.90 3.07 -3.03
CA ALA A 99 4.82 2.21 -2.55
C ALA A 99 5.33 0.80 -2.20
N HIS A 100 6.09 0.16 -3.09
CA HIS A 100 6.68 -1.16 -2.85
C HIS A 100 7.59 -1.17 -1.62
N SER A 101 8.44 -0.15 -1.45
CA SER A 101 9.33 -0.03 -0.29
C SER A 101 8.58 0.12 1.03
N ILE A 102 7.46 0.85 1.05
CA ILE A 102 6.59 0.98 2.23
C ILE A 102 5.86 -0.34 2.51
N LEU A 103 5.22 -0.93 1.50
CA LEU A 103 4.42 -2.15 1.65
C LEU A 103 5.26 -3.34 2.12
N ARG A 104 6.50 -3.47 1.63
CA ARG A 104 7.41 -4.55 2.03
C ARG A 104 7.81 -4.48 3.51
N ARG A 105 7.84 -3.28 4.10
CA ARG A 105 8.23 -3.03 5.51
C ARG A 105 7.11 -3.29 6.51
N ILE A 106 5.88 -3.53 6.05
CA ILE A 106 4.76 -3.88 6.92
C ILE A 106 5.08 -5.23 7.60
N SER A 107 4.98 -5.27 8.93
CA SER A 107 5.25 -6.46 9.72
C SER A 107 4.17 -7.54 9.52
N GLU A 108 4.50 -8.81 9.75
CA GLU A 108 3.50 -9.87 9.67
C GLU A 108 2.37 -9.71 10.70
N GLU A 109 2.68 -9.12 11.86
CA GLU A 109 1.68 -8.81 12.87
C GLU A 109 0.67 -7.79 12.36
N ASP A 110 1.13 -6.73 11.70
CA ASP A 110 0.26 -5.72 11.09
C ASP A 110 -0.56 -6.32 9.94
N LEU A 111 0.01 -7.22 9.14
CA LEU A 111 -0.73 -7.94 8.11
C LEU A 111 -1.89 -8.74 8.72
N ARG A 112 -1.63 -9.49 9.79
CA ARG A 112 -2.67 -10.23 10.51
C ARG A 112 -3.72 -9.29 11.10
N ASN A 113 -3.30 -8.21 11.76
CA ASN A 113 -4.20 -7.19 12.34
C ASN A 113 -5.12 -6.56 11.28
N MET A 114 -4.62 -6.35 10.07
CA MET A 114 -5.40 -5.83 8.95
C MET A 114 -6.36 -6.86 8.31
N GLY A 115 -6.23 -8.17 8.60
CA GLY A 115 -7.01 -9.18 7.87
C GLY A 115 -6.36 -9.73 6.61
N LEU A 116 -5.06 -9.52 6.44
CA LEU A 116 -4.29 -10.02 5.30
C LEU A 116 -3.56 -11.32 5.65
N ASN A 117 -3.18 -12.07 4.62
CA ASN A 117 -2.47 -13.34 4.74
C ASN A 117 -1.01 -13.15 4.26
N SER A 118 -0.05 -13.46 5.14
CA SER A 118 1.39 -13.32 4.88
C SER A 118 1.93 -14.26 3.80
N ASP A 119 1.27 -15.39 3.58
CA ASP A 119 1.81 -16.48 2.76
C ASP A 119 1.26 -16.41 1.32
N TYR A 120 0.05 -15.87 1.15
CA TYR A 120 -0.65 -15.86 -0.13
C TYR A 120 -1.00 -14.46 -0.65
N ALA A 121 -1.01 -13.44 0.21
CA ALA A 121 -1.57 -12.13 -0.13
C ALA A 121 -0.77 -10.98 0.48
N ARG A 122 0.55 -11.01 0.30
CA ARG A 122 1.41 -9.91 0.73
C ARG A 122 1.15 -8.64 -0.09
N PRO A 123 0.94 -7.47 0.54
CA PRO A 123 0.61 -6.23 -0.16
C PRO A 123 1.63 -5.80 -1.21
N GLU A 124 2.92 -6.04 -0.99
CA GLU A 124 3.95 -5.62 -1.94
C GLU A 124 3.85 -6.38 -3.28
N TRP A 125 3.19 -7.53 -3.33
CA TRP A 125 2.92 -8.26 -4.57
C TRP A 125 1.89 -7.58 -5.48
N MET A 126 1.16 -6.57 -4.97
CA MET A 126 0.31 -5.72 -5.81
C MET A 126 1.14 -4.82 -6.75
N ILE A 127 2.43 -4.65 -6.49
CA ILE A 127 3.35 -3.92 -7.37
C ILE A 127 4.07 -4.94 -8.27
N LEU A 128 3.78 -4.89 -9.57
CA LEU A 128 4.38 -5.79 -10.55
C LEU A 128 5.86 -5.44 -10.79
N THR A 129 6.76 -6.29 -10.31
CA THR A 129 8.21 -6.22 -10.58
C THR A 129 8.65 -7.21 -11.67
N VAL A 130 7.96 -8.35 -11.74
CA VAL A 130 8.13 -9.37 -12.76
C VAL A 130 6.76 -9.66 -13.35
N LEU A 131 6.59 -9.38 -14.65
CA LEU A 131 5.36 -9.68 -15.37
C LEU A 131 5.43 -11.11 -15.94
N PRO A 132 4.57 -12.04 -15.52
CA PRO A 132 4.55 -13.39 -16.09
C PRO A 132 4.09 -13.34 -17.55
N VAL A 133 4.77 -14.10 -18.41
CA VAL A 133 4.42 -14.22 -19.83
C VAL A 133 3.62 -15.50 -20.03
N PRO A 134 2.35 -15.43 -20.48
CA PRO A 134 1.53 -16.62 -20.69
C PRO A 134 2.06 -17.48 -21.86
N PRO A 135 1.90 -18.82 -21.78
CA PRO A 135 2.36 -19.73 -22.82
C PRO A 135 1.47 -19.66 -24.08
N PRO A 136 1.94 -20.13 -25.26
CA PRO A 136 1.20 -20.06 -26.52
C PRO A 136 -0.26 -20.55 -26.50
N PRO A 137 -0.65 -21.59 -25.75
CA PRO A 137 -2.05 -22.01 -25.67
C PRO A 137 -3.00 -20.94 -25.11
N VAL A 138 -2.48 -20.00 -24.31
CA VAL A 138 -3.22 -18.87 -23.73
C VAL A 138 -3.18 -17.64 -24.64
N ARG A 139 -2.30 -17.63 -25.65
CA ARG A 139 -2.14 -16.56 -26.66
C ARG A 139 -2.05 -17.16 -28.08
N PRO A 140 -3.10 -17.85 -28.56
CA PRO A 140 -3.03 -18.67 -29.76
C PRO A 140 -2.89 -17.82 -31.04
N SER A 141 -1.98 -18.22 -31.94
CA SER A 141 -1.86 -17.61 -33.27
C SER A 141 -2.83 -18.26 -34.27
N ILE A 142 -3.39 -17.48 -35.18
CA ILE A 142 -4.22 -17.96 -36.30
C ILE A 142 -3.41 -17.91 -37.59
N SER A 143 -3.24 -19.05 -38.26
CA SER A 143 -2.71 -19.10 -39.64
C SER A 143 -3.86 -19.16 -40.63
N MET A 144 -3.93 -18.23 -41.59
CA MET A 144 -5.02 -18.18 -42.59
C MET A 144 -5.13 -19.46 -43.44
N ASP A 145 -4.00 -20.06 -43.80
CA ASP A 145 -3.98 -21.19 -44.74
C ASP A 145 -3.93 -22.57 -44.07
N GLY A 146 -3.85 -22.64 -42.74
CA GLY A 146 -3.70 -23.91 -41.99
C GLY A 146 -2.41 -24.71 -42.25
N THR A 147 -1.62 -24.32 -43.24
CA THR A 147 -0.39 -25.00 -43.69
C THR A 147 0.87 -24.63 -42.90
N GLY A 148 0.75 -23.77 -41.88
CA GLY A 148 1.86 -23.33 -41.03
C GLY A 148 2.89 -22.41 -41.73
N THR A 149 2.83 -22.29 -43.06
CA THR A 149 3.72 -21.48 -43.91
C THR A 149 3.10 -20.18 -44.42
N GLY A 150 1.81 -19.94 -44.19
CA GLY A 150 1.09 -18.72 -44.59
C GLY A 150 1.25 -17.55 -43.59
N MET A 151 0.66 -16.39 -43.92
CA MET A 151 0.60 -15.24 -43.01
C MET A 151 -0.06 -15.64 -41.69
N ARG A 152 0.64 -15.36 -40.58
CA ARG A 152 0.17 -15.61 -39.22
C ARG A 152 -0.34 -14.32 -38.59
N ASN A 153 -1.57 -14.37 -38.10
CA ASN A 153 -2.13 -13.34 -37.23
C ASN A 153 -1.94 -13.80 -35.79
N GLU A 154 -1.19 -13.03 -35.02
CA GLU A 154 -0.94 -13.33 -33.61
C GLU A 154 -2.13 -12.91 -32.74
N ASP A 155 -2.22 -13.46 -31.53
CA ASP A 155 -3.21 -13.04 -30.54
C ASP A 155 -2.96 -11.60 -30.05
N ASP A 156 -4.02 -10.89 -29.66
CA ASP A 156 -3.95 -9.52 -29.12
C ASP A 156 -3.04 -9.42 -27.88
N LEU A 157 -3.00 -10.46 -27.04
CA LEU A 157 -2.07 -10.51 -25.89
C LEU A 157 -0.62 -10.50 -26.36
N THR A 158 -0.30 -11.21 -27.45
CA THR A 158 1.05 -11.22 -28.02
C THR A 158 1.44 -9.82 -28.51
N TYR A 159 0.53 -9.12 -29.20
CA TYR A 159 0.77 -7.74 -29.63
C TYR A 159 1.00 -6.80 -28.44
N LYS A 160 0.16 -6.87 -27.39
CA LYS A 160 0.30 -6.01 -26.21
C LYS A 160 1.54 -6.31 -25.38
N LEU A 161 1.97 -7.57 -25.28
CA LEU A 161 3.25 -7.93 -24.67
C LEU A 161 4.42 -7.32 -25.47
N GLY A 162 4.33 -7.32 -26.81
CA GLY A 162 5.29 -6.63 -27.68
C GLY A 162 5.39 -5.13 -27.40
N ASP A 163 4.25 -4.45 -27.25
CA ASP A 163 4.19 -3.03 -26.88
C ASP A 163 4.85 -2.77 -25.52
N ILE A 164 4.56 -3.59 -24.51
CA ILE A 164 5.12 -3.50 -23.15
C ILE A 164 6.65 -3.66 -23.18
N ILE A 165 7.16 -4.67 -23.90
CA ILE A 165 8.59 -4.93 -23.99
C ILE A 165 9.32 -3.75 -24.66
N ARG A 166 8.73 -3.20 -25.75
CA ARG A 166 9.30 -2.04 -26.44
C ARG A 166 9.37 -0.81 -25.54
N ALA A 167 8.28 -0.51 -24.84
CA ALA A 167 8.24 0.61 -23.90
C ALA A 167 9.28 0.44 -22.78
N ASN A 168 9.38 -0.76 -22.20
CA ASN A 168 10.38 -1.06 -21.18
C ASN A 168 11.82 -0.94 -21.70
N GLY A 169 12.08 -1.38 -22.94
CA GLY A 169 13.37 -1.22 -23.60
C GLY A 169 13.77 0.25 -23.76
N ASN A 170 12.85 1.09 -24.22
CA ASN A 170 13.08 2.53 -24.38
C ASN A 170 13.42 3.21 -23.04
N VAL A 171 12.66 2.88 -21.98
CA VAL A 171 12.92 3.41 -20.63
C VAL A 171 14.29 2.95 -20.13
N LYS A 172 14.64 1.68 -20.29
CA LYS A 172 15.95 1.14 -19.88
C LYS A 172 17.13 1.78 -20.62
N GLN A 173 16.94 2.15 -21.89
CA GLN A 173 17.96 2.84 -22.67
C GLN A 173 18.12 4.30 -22.22
N ALA A 174 17.03 4.99 -21.86
CA ALA A 174 17.07 6.39 -21.41
C ALA A 174 17.66 6.58 -19.99
N ILE A 175 17.69 5.53 -19.18
CA ILE A 175 18.25 5.55 -17.81
C ILE A 175 19.77 5.23 -17.79
N ARG A 176 20.30 4.65 -18.88
CA ARG A 176 21.74 4.36 -19.06
C ARG A 176 22.46 5.54 -19.71
#